data_AF-A0A3M6UDR1-F1
#
_entry.id   AF-A0A3M6UDR1-F1
#
_cell.length_a   1.000
_cell.length_b   1.000
_cell.length_c   1.000
_cell.angle_alpha   90.00
_cell.angle_beta   90.00
_cell.angle_gamma   90.00
#
_symmetry.space_group_name_H-M   'P 1'
#
loop_
_entity.id
_entity.type
_entity.pdbx_description
1 polymer ?
#
loop_
_entity_poly.entity_id
_entity_poly.type
_entity_poly.pdbx_seq_one_letter_code
_entity_poly.pdbx_strand_id
1 'polypeptide(L)'
;MLRRGVPLQSFIYSVRHFGGVMSSQANGFLSPCGRRKSQFTRATSSCCLNNGKDRVIDKSGDSRSRERGELQWEKLSDDEKNIYLAHKTACMNGKNSYSDPITGYMVFTEEFLSKRRACCGNGCRHCPFGHENVPHSQRRKKFNSAFYV
;
A
#
# COMPACT_ATOMS: atom_id res chain seq x y z
N MET A 1 17.80 -1.27 -57.16
CA MET A 1 17.99 -0.09 -56.28
C MET A 1 18.03 -0.57 -54.83
N LEU A 2 19.23 -0.59 -54.23
CA LEU A 2 19.46 -1.04 -52.85
C LEU A 2 18.94 -0.03 -51.83
N ARG A 3 18.19 -0.48 -50.81
CA ARG A 3 18.13 0.14 -49.47
C ARG A 3 18.04 -1.01 -48.45
N ARG A 4 19.18 -1.59 -48.07
CA ARG A 4 20.02 -1.23 -46.91
C ARG A 4 19.32 -1.55 -45.59
N GLY A 5 19.68 -2.72 -45.05
CA GLY A 5 19.37 -3.14 -43.70
C GLY A 5 19.99 -2.22 -42.65
N VAL A 6 19.27 -2.08 -41.54
CA VAL A 6 19.70 -1.34 -40.35
C VAL A 6 20.32 -2.37 -39.38
N PRO A 7 21.58 -2.20 -38.95
CA PRO A 7 22.23 -3.14 -38.06
C PRO A 7 21.77 -2.98 -36.61
N LEU A 8 21.50 -4.11 -35.96
CA LEU A 8 21.36 -4.26 -34.51
C LEU A 8 22.70 -3.87 -33.86
N GLN A 9 22.73 -2.73 -33.17
CA GLN A 9 23.83 -2.39 -32.26
C GLN A 9 23.34 -2.40 -30.82
N SER A 10 23.64 -3.53 -30.21
CA SER A 10 23.80 -3.85 -28.80
C SER A 10 24.34 -2.66 -27.99
N PHE A 11 23.50 -2.06 -27.14
CA PHE A 11 23.98 -1.19 -26.07
C PHE A 11 24.20 -2.02 -24.81
N ILE A 12 25.38 -2.59 -24.75
CA ILE A 12 25.94 -3.31 -23.61
C ILE A 12 26.35 -2.24 -22.60
N TYR A 13 25.53 -2.02 -21.56
CA TYR A 13 25.88 -1.08 -20.49
C TYR A 13 27.04 -1.65 -19.68
N SER A 14 28.17 -0.95 -19.77
CA SER A 14 29.46 -1.32 -19.23
C SER A 14 29.47 -1.28 -17.69
N VAL A 15 29.85 -2.41 -17.10
CA VAL A 15 30.16 -2.58 -15.68
C VAL A 15 31.44 -1.80 -15.38
N ARG A 16 31.34 -0.73 -14.59
CA ARG A 16 32.52 -0.08 -14.00
C ARG A 16 32.82 -0.69 -12.63
N HIS A 17 33.75 -1.63 -12.63
CA HIS A 17 34.59 -1.93 -11.48
C HIS A 17 35.67 -0.85 -11.37
N PHE A 18 35.75 -0.16 -10.24
CA PHE A 18 37.01 0.41 -9.75
C PHE A 18 37.08 0.16 -8.25
N GLY A 19 38.12 -0.57 -7.85
CA GLY A 19 38.42 -0.91 -6.48
C GLY A 19 39.01 0.25 -5.69
N GLY A 20 38.80 0.22 -4.38
CA GLY A 20 39.47 1.05 -3.38
C GLY A 20 39.70 0.19 -2.14
N VAL A 21 40.98 0.05 -1.78
CA VAL A 21 41.55 -0.83 -0.77
C VAL A 21 41.53 -0.22 0.64
N MET A 22 41.20 -1.09 1.61
CA MET A 22 41.74 -1.29 2.98
C MET A 22 42.19 -0.11 3.86
N SER A 23 41.60 -0.04 5.07
CA SER A 23 42.20 0.30 6.39
C SER A 23 41.13 -0.03 7.44
N SER A 24 41.10 -1.18 8.13
CA SER A 24 41.99 -1.80 9.13
C SER A 24 41.99 -1.10 10.51
N GLN A 25 41.53 -1.88 11.51
CA GLN A 25 41.85 -1.82 12.95
C GLN A 25 41.10 -0.75 13.79
N ALA A 26 40.58 -1.03 15.00
CA ALA A 26 40.43 -2.25 15.78
C ALA A 26 39.55 -1.97 17.02
N ASN A 27 39.08 -3.07 17.65
CA ASN A 27 38.84 -3.27 19.08
C ASN A 27 37.57 -2.74 19.77
N GLY A 28 36.89 -3.67 20.46
CA GLY A 28 36.40 -3.39 21.82
C GLY A 28 35.11 -4.07 22.28
N PHE A 29 35.26 -5.25 22.88
CA PHE A 29 34.42 -5.80 23.96
C PHE A 29 33.06 -6.45 23.65
N LEU A 30 33.13 -7.76 23.44
CA LEU A 30 32.15 -8.71 23.95
C LEU A 30 32.15 -8.69 25.49
N SER A 31 30.97 -8.69 26.09
CA SER A 31 30.76 -9.14 27.47
C SER A 31 29.80 -10.34 27.46
N PRO A 32 30.17 -11.49 28.06
CA PRO A 32 29.32 -12.66 28.15
C PRO A 32 28.65 -12.80 29.53
N CYS A 33 27.57 -13.60 29.51
CA CYS A 33 26.97 -14.35 30.61
C CYS A 33 25.84 -13.69 31.41
N GLY A 34 24.62 -14.16 31.13
CA GLY A 34 23.40 -13.92 31.90
C GLY A 34 22.44 -15.12 31.80
N ARG A 35 22.97 -16.29 32.12
CA ARG A 35 22.29 -17.59 32.25
C ARG A 35 21.06 -17.50 33.17
N ARG A 36 19.88 -17.92 32.69
CA ARG A 36 18.90 -18.63 33.54
C ARG A 36 18.09 -19.62 32.70
N LYS A 37 18.46 -20.89 32.86
CA LYS A 37 17.63 -22.04 32.48
C LYS A 37 16.50 -22.11 33.50
N SER A 38 15.24 -22.04 33.07
CA SER A 38 14.14 -22.60 33.84
C SER A 38 13.58 -23.78 33.06
N GLN A 39 13.94 -24.96 33.53
CA GLN A 39 13.28 -26.20 33.22
C GLN A 39 11.84 -26.08 33.73
N PHE A 40 10.85 -26.23 32.86
CA PHE A 40 9.59 -26.84 33.26
C PHE A 40 9.23 -27.90 32.23
N THR A 41 9.11 -29.09 32.77
CA THR A 41 8.84 -30.35 32.10
C THR A 41 7.37 -30.47 31.70
N ARG A 42 7.17 -31.07 30.51
CA ARG A 42 6.06 -31.96 30.09
C ARG A 42 4.65 -31.69 30.65
N ALA A 43 3.73 -31.39 29.74
CA ALA A 43 2.42 -32.05 29.72
C ALA A 43 1.95 -32.21 28.27
N THR A 44 1.80 -33.46 27.85
CA THR A 44 1.04 -33.90 26.69
C THR A 44 -0.46 -33.81 27.01
N SER A 45 -1.20 -33.00 26.26
CA SER A 45 -2.66 -33.01 26.10
C SER A 45 -2.97 -31.80 25.23
N SER A 46 -3.91 -31.78 24.32
CA SER A 46 -4.91 -32.71 23.83
C SER A 46 -5.44 -31.98 22.60
N CYS A 47 -5.94 -32.75 21.65
CA CYS A 47 -6.48 -32.37 20.37
C CYS A 47 -7.27 -31.05 20.25
N CYS A 48 -7.18 -30.55 19.00
CA CYS A 48 -8.04 -29.57 18.33
C CYS A 48 -7.79 -28.12 18.72
N LEU A 49 -7.43 -27.29 17.74
CA LEU A 49 -8.07 -25.99 17.48
C LEU A 49 -7.56 -25.42 16.14
N ASN A 50 -8.50 -25.47 15.19
CA ASN A 50 -8.87 -24.45 14.21
C ASN A 50 -7.90 -24.01 13.12
N ASN A 51 -8.39 -24.28 11.90
CA ASN A 51 -8.04 -23.72 10.61
C ASN A 51 -7.47 -22.29 10.67
N GLY A 52 -6.29 -22.18 10.06
CA GLY A 52 -5.57 -20.95 9.86
C GLY A 52 -6.43 -19.87 9.21
N LYS A 53 -6.45 -18.72 9.87
CA LYS A 53 -6.49 -17.42 9.21
C LYS A 53 -5.42 -16.64 9.93
N ASP A 54 -4.24 -16.52 9.32
CA ASP A 54 -3.17 -15.68 9.83
C ASP A 54 -3.68 -14.24 9.88
N ARG A 55 -4.20 -13.85 11.04
CA ARG A 55 -4.56 -12.47 11.31
C ARG A 55 -3.25 -11.77 11.63
N VAL A 56 -2.62 -11.21 10.60
CA VAL A 56 -1.57 -10.20 10.80
C VAL A 56 -2.23 -9.02 11.48
N ILE A 57 -1.94 -8.85 12.77
CA ILE A 57 -2.30 -7.66 13.54
C ILE A 57 -1.14 -6.69 13.37
N ASP A 58 -1.30 -5.72 12.50
CA ASP A 58 -0.39 -4.58 12.40
C ASP A 58 -0.60 -3.66 13.61
N LYS A 59 0.22 -3.87 14.65
CA LYS A 59 0.32 -2.94 15.78
C LYS A 59 1.12 -1.70 15.37
N SER A 60 0.56 -0.86 14.52
CA SER A 60 1.02 0.52 14.30
C SER A 60 -0.17 1.45 14.43
N GLY A 61 -0.30 2.05 15.61
CA GLY A 61 -1.41 2.95 15.95
C GLY A 61 -1.30 4.31 15.28
N ASP A 62 -2.44 4.78 14.76
CA ASP A 62 -2.78 6.20 14.65
C ASP A 62 -4.19 6.39 15.24
N SER A 63 -4.28 7.16 16.31
CA SER A 63 -5.46 7.44 17.11
C SER A 63 -6.29 8.60 16.54
N ARG A 64 -6.69 8.49 15.27
CA ARG A 64 -7.73 9.32 14.63
C ARG A 64 -8.70 8.49 13.81
N SER A 65 -9.30 7.47 14.42
CA SER A 65 -10.32 6.64 13.79
C SER A 65 -11.65 7.40 13.69
N ARG A 66 -11.80 8.22 12.63
CA ARG A 66 -13.12 8.40 12.00
C ARG A 66 -13.63 7.00 11.71
N GLU A 67 -14.73 6.60 12.34
CA GLU A 67 -15.35 5.29 12.14
C GLU A 67 -15.89 5.19 10.70
N ARG A 68 -14.98 4.99 9.74
CA ARG A 68 -15.34 4.58 8.39
C ARG A 68 -15.80 3.14 8.55
N GLY A 69 -17.12 2.95 8.47
CA GLY A 69 -17.77 1.68 8.73
C GLY A 69 -17.11 0.50 8.00
N GLU A 70 -17.26 -0.68 8.60
CA GLU A 70 -16.67 -1.93 8.12
C GLU A 70 -16.89 -2.14 6.62
N LEU A 71 -15.80 -2.28 5.86
CA LEU A 71 -15.82 -2.49 4.42
C LEU A 71 -16.61 -3.76 4.07
N GLN A 72 -17.73 -3.62 3.38
CA GLN A 72 -18.59 -4.74 3.00
C GLN A 72 -18.15 -5.33 1.65
N TRP A 73 -16.97 -5.95 1.60
CA TRP A 73 -16.34 -6.46 0.36
C TRP A 73 -17.24 -7.37 -0.47
N GLU A 74 -18.00 -8.24 0.19
CA GLU A 74 -18.88 -9.23 -0.45
C GLU A 74 -20.08 -8.59 -1.14
N LYS A 75 -20.46 -7.36 -0.74
CA LYS A 75 -21.59 -6.63 -1.32
C LYS A 75 -21.19 -5.78 -2.54
N LEU A 76 -19.89 -5.66 -2.81
CA LEU A 76 -19.37 -4.91 -3.95
C LEU A 76 -19.41 -5.78 -5.21
N SER A 77 -19.74 -5.16 -6.34
CA SER A 77 -19.56 -5.81 -7.65
C SER A 77 -18.08 -5.99 -7.97
N ASP A 78 -17.77 -6.85 -8.94
CA ASP A 78 -16.36 -7.05 -9.35
C ASP A 78 -15.74 -5.78 -9.94
N ASP A 79 -16.54 -4.95 -10.60
CA ASP A 79 -16.13 -3.63 -11.09
C ASP A 79 -15.80 -2.67 -9.93
N GLU A 80 -16.62 -2.64 -8.88
CA GLU A 80 -16.37 -1.81 -7.71
C GLU A 80 -15.13 -2.29 -6.92
N LYS A 81 -14.93 -3.61 -6.84
CA LYS A 81 -13.71 -4.19 -6.28
C LYS A 81 -12.48 -3.75 -7.07
N ASN A 82 -12.56 -3.74 -8.41
CA ASN A 82 -11.46 -3.29 -9.27
C ASN A 82 -11.12 -1.81 -9.02
N ILE A 83 -12.13 -0.95 -8.87
CA ILE A 83 -11.93 0.47 -8.51
C ILE A 83 -11.19 0.58 -7.17
N TYR A 84 -11.66 -0.16 -6.15
CA TYR A 84 -11.05 -0.14 -4.82
C TYR A 84 -9.60 -0.65 -4.83
N LEU A 85 -9.33 -1.73 -5.56
CA LEU A 85 -7.98 -2.28 -5.71
C LEU A 85 -7.05 -1.33 -6.46
N ALA A 86 -7.52 -0.70 -7.55
CA ALA A 86 -6.75 0.30 -8.28
C ALA A 86 -6.40 1.51 -7.39
N HIS A 87 -7.33 1.96 -6.56
CA HIS A 87 -7.06 3.00 -5.56
C HIS A 87 -6.03 2.53 -4.51
N LYS A 88 -6.23 1.36 -3.92
CA LYS A 88 -5.36 0.84 -2.84
C LYS A 88 -3.94 0.64 -3.34
N THR A 89 -3.77 0.06 -4.52
CA THR A 89 -2.46 -0.12 -5.16
C THR A 89 -1.79 1.22 -5.47
N ALA A 90 -2.54 2.24 -5.91
CA ALA A 90 -2.00 3.58 -6.11
C ALA A 90 -1.54 4.23 -4.80
N CYS A 91 -2.31 4.08 -3.72
CA CYS A 91 -1.94 4.57 -2.39
C CYS A 91 -0.66 3.91 -1.87
N MET A 92 -0.57 2.57 -1.95
CA MET A 92 0.61 1.82 -1.53
C MET A 92 1.86 2.20 -2.32
N ASN A 93 1.71 2.53 -3.60
CA ASN A 93 2.80 3.01 -4.45
C ASN A 93 3.09 4.50 -4.27
N GLY A 94 2.40 5.20 -3.37
CA GLY A 94 2.57 6.64 -3.15
C GLY A 94 2.18 7.50 -4.35
N LYS A 95 1.36 6.98 -5.28
CA LYS A 95 0.88 7.74 -6.44
C LYS A 95 -0.22 8.72 -6.02
N ASN A 96 -0.23 9.88 -6.65
CA ASN A 96 -1.20 10.93 -6.35
C ASN A 96 -2.58 10.68 -6.98
N SER A 97 -2.63 9.89 -8.05
CA SER A 97 -3.84 9.58 -8.80
C SER A 97 -3.78 8.20 -9.41
N TYR A 98 -4.95 7.67 -9.78
CA TYR A 98 -5.12 6.43 -10.52
C TYR A 98 -6.16 6.59 -11.62
N SER A 99 -6.09 5.76 -12.64
CA SER A 99 -7.11 5.69 -13.69
C SER A 99 -8.23 4.75 -13.22
N ASP A 100 -9.45 5.25 -13.20
CA ASP A 100 -10.63 4.44 -12.89
C ASP A 100 -10.85 3.41 -14.02
N PRO A 101 -10.83 2.10 -13.73
CA PRO A 101 -10.98 1.06 -14.75
C PRO A 101 -12.35 1.06 -15.42
N ILE A 102 -13.38 1.65 -14.78
CA ILE A 102 -14.75 1.66 -15.30
C ILE A 102 -15.05 2.94 -16.07
N THR A 103 -14.69 4.09 -15.50
CA THR A 103 -15.02 5.39 -16.11
C THR A 103 -13.89 5.96 -16.98
N GLY A 104 -12.67 5.47 -16.84
CA GLY A 104 -11.48 6.01 -17.50
C GLY A 104 -11.00 7.35 -16.95
N TYR A 105 -11.66 7.91 -15.93
CA TYR A 105 -11.25 9.19 -15.35
C TYR A 105 -10.00 9.06 -14.48
N MET A 106 -9.20 10.14 -14.45
CA MET A 106 -8.12 10.28 -13.48
C MET A 106 -8.69 10.72 -12.13
N VAL A 107 -8.57 9.86 -11.12
CA VAL A 107 -9.09 10.10 -9.77
C VAL A 107 -7.92 10.28 -8.80
N PHE A 108 -7.99 11.30 -7.94
CA PHE A 108 -7.01 11.50 -6.89
C PHE A 108 -7.12 10.44 -5.80
N THR A 109 -5.97 9.99 -5.29
CA THR A 109 -5.90 9.05 -4.16
C THR A 109 -6.24 9.74 -2.85
N GLU A 110 -6.72 8.96 -1.87
CA GLU A 110 -6.96 9.46 -0.53
C GLU A 110 -5.66 10.02 0.09
N GLU A 111 -4.54 9.33 -0.11
CA GLU A 111 -3.20 9.76 0.34
C GLU A 111 -2.82 11.16 -0.16
N PHE A 112 -3.08 11.45 -1.43
CA PHE A 112 -2.80 12.77 -2.00
C PHE A 112 -3.66 13.85 -1.37
N LEU A 113 -4.95 13.59 -1.19
CA LEU A 113 -5.88 14.53 -0.57
C LEU A 113 -5.53 14.77 0.89
N SER A 114 -5.12 13.72 1.62
CA SER A 114 -4.62 13.81 3.00
C SER A 114 -3.36 14.67 3.10
N LYS A 115 -2.40 14.50 2.17
CA LYS A 115 -1.20 15.36 2.08
C LYS A 115 -1.55 16.82 1.77
N ARG A 116 -2.50 17.05 0.86
CA ARG A 116 -3.01 18.39 0.53
C ARG A 116 -3.81 19.03 1.67
N ARG A 117 -4.37 18.22 2.57
CA ARG A 117 -5.25 18.60 3.68
C ARG A 117 -6.51 19.38 3.26
N ALA A 118 -6.97 19.21 2.02
CA ALA A 118 -8.16 19.91 1.50
C ALA A 118 -8.87 19.11 0.41
N CYS A 119 -10.19 19.28 0.31
CA CYS A 119 -10.97 18.72 -0.79
C CYS A 119 -10.67 19.40 -2.13
N CYS A 120 -10.48 18.59 -3.18
CA CYS A 120 -10.16 19.10 -4.52
C CYS A 120 -11.34 19.73 -5.27
N GLY A 121 -12.59 19.55 -4.81
CA GLY A 121 -13.79 20.10 -5.45
C GLY A 121 -14.37 19.31 -6.63
N ASN A 122 -13.68 18.26 -7.11
CA ASN A 122 -14.09 17.50 -8.30
C ASN A 122 -15.01 16.29 -8.02
N GLY A 123 -15.37 16.04 -6.76
CA GLY A 123 -16.22 14.89 -6.40
C GLY A 123 -15.55 13.53 -6.62
N CYS A 124 -14.26 13.39 -6.25
CA CYS A 124 -13.50 12.15 -6.36
C CYS A 124 -14.10 11.01 -5.50
N ARG A 125 -13.86 9.75 -5.91
CA ARG A 125 -14.43 8.56 -5.26
C ARG A 125 -13.98 8.35 -3.82
N HIS A 126 -12.73 8.67 -3.49
CA HIS A 126 -12.12 8.41 -2.18
C HIS A 126 -11.79 9.69 -1.42
N CYS A 127 -12.74 10.62 -1.33
CA CYS A 127 -12.50 11.90 -0.64
C CYS A 127 -12.56 11.72 0.89
N PRO A 128 -11.45 11.95 1.63
CA PRO A 128 -11.45 11.85 3.10
C PRO A 128 -12.23 13.00 3.78
N PHE A 129 -12.50 14.09 3.06
CA PHE A 129 -13.18 15.29 3.54
C PHE A 129 -14.67 15.35 3.18
N GLY A 130 -15.26 14.24 2.72
CA GLY A 130 -16.70 14.17 2.48
C GLY A 130 -17.24 15.20 1.48
N HIS A 131 -16.46 15.55 0.45
CA HIS A 131 -16.87 16.49 -0.61
C HIS A 131 -17.20 17.92 -0.14
N GLU A 132 -16.58 18.41 0.93
CA GLU A 132 -16.80 19.77 1.47
C GLU A 132 -16.72 20.90 0.42
N ASN A 133 -15.83 20.77 -0.58
CA ASN A 133 -15.54 21.80 -1.59
C ASN A 133 -16.21 21.51 -2.95
N VAL A 134 -17.00 20.45 -3.06
CA VAL A 134 -17.74 20.12 -4.29
C VAL A 134 -18.97 21.03 -4.37
N PRO A 135 -19.40 21.56 -5.52
CA PRO A 135 -20.64 22.33 -5.59
C PRO A 135 -21.88 21.45 -5.28
N HIS A 136 -22.92 22.03 -4.66
CA HIS A 136 -24.12 21.29 -4.26
C HIS A 136 -24.80 20.52 -5.39
N SER A 137 -24.76 21.04 -6.63
CA SER A 137 -25.29 20.38 -7.82
C SER A 137 -24.61 19.02 -8.11
N GLN A 138 -23.36 18.84 -7.68
CA GLN A 138 -22.54 17.65 -7.93
C GLN A 138 -22.37 16.74 -6.69
N ARG A 139 -22.81 17.16 -5.49
CA ARG A 139 -22.72 16.39 -4.23
C ARG A 139 -23.70 15.21 -4.12
N ARG A 140 -24.36 14.80 -5.21
CA ARG A 140 -25.46 13.81 -5.18
C ARG A 140 -24.97 12.34 -5.13
N LYS A 141 -23.67 12.10 -4.97
CA LYS A 141 -23.08 10.75 -4.96
C LYS A 141 -23.39 10.03 -3.66
N LYS A 142 -23.74 8.75 -3.77
CA LYS A 142 -24.04 7.91 -2.60
C LYS A 142 -22.76 7.22 -2.14
N PHE A 143 -22.48 7.27 -0.86
CA PHE A 143 -21.42 6.44 -0.29
C PHE A 143 -21.94 5.00 -0.20
N ASN A 144 -21.20 4.04 -0.78
CA ASN A 144 -21.54 2.62 -0.64
C ASN A 144 -21.06 2.12 0.74
N SER A 145 -19.87 1.53 0.80
CA SER A 145 -19.13 1.23 2.02
C SER A 145 -17.62 1.50 1.85
N ALA A 146 -17.13 1.57 0.61
CA ALA A 146 -15.74 1.77 0.26
C ALA A 146 -15.46 3.15 -0.37
N PHE A 147 -16.39 3.68 -1.18
CA PHE A 147 -16.23 4.94 -1.91
C PHE A 147 -17.55 5.56 -2.36
N TYR A 148 -17.47 6.76 -2.95
CA TYR A 148 -18.61 7.47 -3.53
C TYR A 148 -18.91 6.99 -4.96
N VAL A 149 -20.15 6.57 -5.19
CA VAL A 149 -20.72 6.19 -6.50
C VAL A 149 -21.72 7.25 -6.97
#